data_AF-H8YU83-F1
#
_entry.id   AF-H8YU83-F1
#
_cell.length_a   1.000
_cell.length_b   1.000
_cell.length_c   1.000
_cell.angle_alpha   90.00
_cell.angle_beta   90.00
_cell.angle_gamma   90.00
#
_symmetry.space_group_name_H-M   'P 1'
#
loop_
_entity.id
_entity.type
_entity.pdbx_description
1 polymer ?
#
loop_
_entity_poly.entity_id
_entity_poly.type
_entity_poly.pdbx_seq_one_letter_code
_entity_poly.pdbx_strand_id
1 'polypeptide(L)'
;MRASPLLALLLLASLAAAQFYQVPEPLIQALKPRGLRISIPDDLGVELFAVHANVNKEINLLEAGQISIDITKPKNGRWVYEDKRVRLKPGDVINFWLYVQADGRGYRLDDQTFTVKELVDPETGAPDTGPVTQAPVTPEPVTKPSVTRPPVTPKPPDRCDSTVTTVNGKPACKGQVIFEDTFSTLNPSKWQHEIQLAGAPDYQFVVYTNSEENTVVKDSKLIIKPTLLSPSDSNYIYTGKLDLPGCTSVPDSPECKKVADAWSILPPVKSAKLNTKLSFSFAYGVIEIRAKLPMGDWIFPEIWLEPKENFYGRRDYESGQIRIAMARGNEDLTKDGSQLGNRLLEAGCRLGLNRKIRNEMYTRNSGSPFAADFHVYKVIWTADHLVFIVDDTEIGTVRPPIGGFGGLEEFASAPTVPWKSKLAPFDREFYISLGVGVGGYQEFPNGCMSHQNPKPWKNRETKSMLFFYRAKDQWYPTWSAEKSSLEVDYVKVWAL
;
A
#
# COMPACT_ATOMS: atom_id res chain seq x y z
N MET A 1 -8.92 19.93 66.21
CA MET A 1 -8.06 19.78 65.01
C MET A 1 -7.41 18.40 65.12
N ARG A 2 -7.92 17.41 64.36
CA ARG A 2 -7.22 16.68 63.26
C ARG A 2 -5.96 15.91 63.72
N ALA A 3 -5.74 14.63 63.45
CA ALA A 3 -6.49 13.60 62.71
C ALA A 3 -5.96 12.19 63.07
N SER A 4 -6.81 11.19 62.84
CA SER A 4 -6.64 9.73 62.97
C SER A 4 -5.78 9.08 61.86
N PRO A 5 -5.44 7.77 61.98
CA PRO A 5 -4.34 7.12 61.26
C PRO A 5 -4.73 6.34 59.98
N LEU A 6 -3.68 5.97 59.24
CA LEU A 6 -3.53 4.88 58.25
C LEU A 6 -4.78 4.24 57.62
N LEU A 7 -4.90 4.41 56.30
CA LEU A 7 -5.59 3.46 55.41
C LEU A 7 -4.67 3.17 54.21
N ALA A 8 -4.08 1.98 54.17
CA ALA A 8 -3.36 1.45 53.01
C ALA A 8 -4.39 0.84 52.05
N LEU A 9 -4.54 1.45 50.87
CA LEU A 9 -5.39 0.93 49.80
C LEU A 9 -4.53 0.11 48.84
N LEU A 10 -4.76 -1.21 48.81
CA LEU A 10 -4.27 -2.12 47.78
C LEU A 10 -4.93 -1.77 46.44
N LEU A 11 -4.15 -1.27 45.49
CA LEU A 11 -4.55 -1.11 44.09
C LEU A 11 -4.18 -2.40 43.33
N LEU A 12 -5.13 -3.32 43.22
CA LEU A 12 -5.12 -4.39 42.22
C LEU A 12 -5.54 -3.77 40.89
N ALA A 13 -4.59 -3.51 40.00
CA ALA A 13 -4.89 -3.16 38.61
C ALA A 13 -5.16 -4.45 37.83
N SER A 14 -6.41 -4.65 37.42
CA SER A 14 -6.78 -5.68 36.46
C SER A 14 -6.24 -5.29 35.07
N LEU A 15 -5.40 -6.14 34.48
CA LEU A 15 -5.13 -6.08 33.04
C LEU A 15 -6.41 -6.49 32.31
N ALA A 16 -7.16 -5.52 31.78
CA ALA A 16 -8.12 -5.78 30.72
C ALA A 16 -7.33 -5.92 29.41
N ALA A 17 -7.27 -7.12 28.85
CA ALA A 17 -6.80 -7.34 27.49
C ALA A 17 -7.66 -6.50 26.55
N ALA A 18 -7.03 -5.71 25.67
CA ALA A 18 -7.75 -5.01 24.61
C ALA A 18 -8.32 -6.07 23.65
N GLN A 19 -9.61 -6.35 23.79
CA GLN A 19 -10.32 -7.30 22.96
C GLN A 19 -10.59 -6.61 21.62
N PHE A 20 -9.93 -7.08 20.55
CA PHE A 20 -10.21 -6.59 19.19
C PHE A 20 -11.61 -7.06 18.79
N TYR A 21 -12.41 -6.17 18.21
CA TYR A 21 -13.71 -6.53 17.65
C TYR A 21 -13.52 -7.55 16.53
N GLN A 22 -14.23 -8.68 16.62
CA GLN A 22 -14.22 -9.71 15.60
C GLN A 22 -15.61 -9.74 14.96
N VAL A 23 -15.67 -9.71 13.62
CA VAL A 23 -16.95 -9.84 12.92
C VAL A 23 -17.57 -11.19 13.31
N PRO A 24 -18.76 -11.20 13.93
CA PRO A 24 -19.39 -12.44 14.37
C PRO A 24 -19.83 -13.25 13.14
N GLU A 25 -19.99 -14.56 13.34
CA GLU A 25 -20.48 -15.43 12.29
C GLU A 25 -21.88 -14.98 11.83
N PRO A 26 -22.08 -14.76 10.51
CA PRO A 26 -23.35 -14.27 10.01
C PRO A 26 -24.39 -15.39 9.96
N LEU A 27 -25.61 -15.07 10.38
CA LEU A 27 -26.78 -15.89 10.11
C LEU A 27 -27.27 -15.62 8.68
N ILE A 28 -27.24 -16.64 7.83
CA ILE A 28 -27.67 -16.59 6.43
C ILE A 28 -28.87 -17.49 6.24
N GLN A 29 -29.94 -16.95 5.64
CA GLN A 29 -31.20 -17.65 5.44
C GLN A 29 -31.73 -17.41 4.02
N ALA A 30 -32.06 -18.51 3.32
CA ALA A 30 -32.87 -18.46 2.11
C ALA A 30 -34.35 -18.55 2.52
N LEU A 31 -35.18 -17.56 2.16
CA LEU A 31 -36.54 -17.41 2.71
C LEU A 31 -37.62 -17.97 1.78
N LYS A 32 -38.72 -18.51 2.34
CA LYS A 32 -39.95 -18.82 1.59
C LYS A 32 -40.82 -17.57 1.39
N PRO A 33 -41.53 -17.44 0.25
CA PRO A 33 -41.39 -18.25 -0.97
C PRO A 33 -40.15 -17.88 -1.80
N ARG A 34 -39.49 -16.76 -1.48
CA ARG A 34 -38.21 -16.30 -2.04
C ARG A 34 -37.61 -15.24 -1.11
N GLY A 35 -36.29 -15.17 -1.07
CA GLY A 35 -35.55 -14.09 -0.43
C GLY A 35 -34.21 -14.54 0.12
N LEU A 36 -33.34 -13.57 0.40
CA LEU A 36 -32.09 -13.77 1.13
C LEU A 36 -32.08 -12.84 2.34
N ARG A 37 -31.75 -13.40 3.51
CA ARG A 37 -31.46 -12.63 4.72
C ARG A 37 -30.06 -12.95 5.20
N ILE A 38 -29.26 -11.92 5.45
CA ILE A 38 -27.93 -12.02 6.07
C ILE A 38 -27.92 -11.10 7.28
N SER A 39 -27.53 -11.61 8.44
CA SER A 39 -27.52 -10.81 9.65
C SER A 39 -26.43 -11.18 10.63
N ILE A 40 -25.96 -10.19 11.38
CA ILE A 40 -25.08 -10.36 12.54
C ILE A 40 -25.76 -9.84 13.81
N PRO A 41 -25.42 -10.37 15.00
CA PRO A 41 -25.87 -9.77 16.26
C PRO A 41 -25.38 -8.32 16.35
N ASP A 42 -26.17 -7.48 16.99
CA ASP A 42 -25.72 -6.15 17.41
C ASP A 42 -24.71 -6.28 18.55
N ASP A 43 -23.70 -5.41 18.56
CA ASP A 43 -22.63 -5.41 19.53
C ASP A 43 -22.21 -3.97 19.83
N LEU A 44 -21.60 -3.75 20.99
CA LEU A 44 -21.21 -2.43 21.45
C LEU A 44 -20.24 -1.77 20.47
N GLY A 45 -20.53 -0.53 20.08
CA GLY A 45 -19.67 0.25 19.20
C GLY A 45 -19.87 0.00 17.71
N VAL A 46 -20.72 -0.96 17.30
CA VAL A 46 -21.03 -1.17 15.88
C VAL A 46 -21.85 -0.01 15.32
N GLU A 47 -21.37 0.56 14.23
CA GLU A 47 -21.93 1.75 13.57
C GLU A 47 -22.41 1.46 12.14
N LEU A 48 -21.84 0.44 11.49
CA LEU A 48 -22.16 0.07 10.11
C LEU A 48 -21.93 -1.42 9.87
N PHE A 49 -22.83 -2.03 9.10
CA PHE A 49 -22.70 -3.39 8.57
C PHE A 49 -22.94 -3.36 7.07
N ALA A 50 -21.98 -3.77 6.26
CA ALA A 50 -22.10 -3.86 4.81
C ALA A 50 -22.02 -5.31 4.33
N VAL A 51 -22.85 -5.62 3.34
CA VAL A 51 -22.97 -6.95 2.73
C VAL A 51 -22.63 -6.84 1.25
N HIS A 52 -21.65 -7.65 0.82
CA HIS A 52 -21.26 -7.79 -0.57
C HIS A 52 -21.36 -9.25 -0.99
N ALA A 53 -22.23 -9.58 -1.94
CA ALA A 53 -22.50 -10.97 -2.31
C ALA A 53 -22.83 -11.19 -3.78
N ASN A 54 -22.46 -12.37 -4.28
CA ASN A 54 -22.84 -12.92 -5.58
C ASN A 54 -23.51 -14.28 -5.39
N VAL A 55 -24.58 -14.56 -6.15
CA VAL A 55 -25.23 -15.88 -6.17
C VAL A 55 -24.71 -16.67 -7.37
N ASN A 56 -24.17 -17.87 -7.14
CA ASN A 56 -23.60 -18.79 -8.12
C ASN A 56 -22.51 -18.19 -9.01
N LYS A 57 -21.88 -17.11 -8.55
CA LYS A 57 -20.76 -16.43 -9.20
C LYS A 57 -19.74 -16.12 -8.12
N GLU A 58 -18.46 -16.33 -8.40
CA GLU A 58 -17.37 -15.91 -7.50
C GLU A 58 -17.45 -14.40 -7.24
N ILE A 59 -17.04 -13.98 -6.05
CA ILE A 59 -16.92 -12.56 -5.69
C ILE A 59 -15.49 -12.33 -5.24
N ASN A 60 -14.81 -11.36 -5.85
CA ASN A 60 -13.49 -10.97 -5.40
C ASN A 60 -13.60 -10.06 -4.17
N LEU A 61 -12.56 -10.02 -3.34
CA LEU A 61 -12.48 -9.28 -2.07
C LEU A 61 -12.81 -7.77 -2.14
N LEU A 62 -12.92 -7.17 -3.33
CA LEU A 62 -13.26 -5.76 -3.54
C LEU A 62 -14.34 -5.57 -4.61
N GLU A 63 -14.91 -6.66 -5.12
CA GLU A 63 -16.06 -6.59 -6.01
C GLU A 63 -17.28 -6.23 -5.17
N ALA A 64 -18.01 -5.18 -5.58
CA ALA A 64 -19.26 -4.79 -4.92
C ALA A 64 -20.26 -5.96 -4.83
N GLY A 65 -20.22 -6.85 -5.84
CA GLY A 65 -21.15 -7.97 -5.98
C GLY A 65 -22.48 -7.55 -6.61
N GLN A 66 -23.32 -8.53 -6.91
CA GLN A 66 -24.72 -8.35 -7.31
C GLN A 66 -25.55 -7.72 -6.18
N ILE A 67 -25.14 -7.98 -4.94
CA ILE A 67 -25.67 -7.41 -3.72
C ILE A 67 -24.54 -6.58 -3.11
N SER A 68 -24.76 -5.27 -2.97
CA SER A 68 -23.84 -4.34 -2.34
C SER A 68 -24.66 -3.31 -1.57
N ILE A 69 -24.66 -3.37 -0.25
CA ILE A 69 -25.51 -2.49 0.56
C ILE A 69 -24.93 -2.24 1.95
N ASP A 70 -25.09 -1.00 2.41
CA ASP A 70 -24.73 -0.57 3.75
C ASP A 70 -25.97 -0.49 4.65
N ILE A 71 -25.89 -1.16 5.79
CA ILE A 71 -26.88 -1.12 6.86
C ILE A 71 -26.30 -0.21 7.95
N THR A 72 -27.01 0.88 8.25
CA THR A 72 -26.53 1.94 9.16
C THR A 72 -27.26 1.95 10.51
N LYS A 73 -28.22 1.04 10.71
CA LYS A 73 -28.96 0.90 11.98
C LYS A 73 -29.35 -0.56 12.23
N PRO A 74 -29.17 -1.07 13.47
CA PRO A 74 -29.68 -2.39 13.83
C PRO A 74 -31.21 -2.36 13.99
N LYS A 75 -31.83 -3.52 13.85
CA LYS A 75 -33.26 -3.78 14.11
C LYS A 75 -33.37 -4.99 15.03
N ASN A 76 -34.08 -4.82 16.15
CA ASN A 76 -34.32 -5.90 17.13
C ASN A 76 -33.02 -6.61 17.58
N GLY A 77 -31.98 -5.84 17.88
CA GLY A 77 -30.69 -6.38 18.37
C GLY A 77 -29.85 -7.09 17.30
N ARG A 78 -30.13 -6.88 16.01
CA ARG A 78 -29.33 -7.42 14.90
C ARG A 78 -29.15 -6.41 13.78
N TRP A 79 -28.03 -6.50 13.05
CA TRP A 79 -27.84 -5.82 11.78
C TRP A 79 -28.32 -6.75 10.68
N VAL A 80 -29.32 -6.33 9.90
CA VAL A 80 -30.05 -7.23 8.99
C VAL A 80 -30.11 -6.65 7.59
N TYR A 81 -29.51 -7.36 6.63
CA TYR A 81 -29.86 -7.27 5.22
C TYR A 81 -30.96 -8.28 4.92
N GLU A 82 -32.01 -7.84 4.23
CA GLU A 82 -33.05 -8.72 3.71
C GLU A 82 -33.53 -8.24 2.34
N ASP A 83 -33.50 -9.11 1.33
CA ASP A 83 -34.07 -8.85 0.02
C ASP A 83 -35.01 -10.00 -0.40
N LYS A 84 -36.31 -9.72 -0.37
CA LYS A 84 -37.39 -10.65 -0.76
C LYS A 84 -37.50 -10.89 -2.27
N ARG A 85 -36.67 -10.23 -3.09
CA ARG A 85 -36.67 -10.37 -4.55
C ARG A 85 -35.71 -11.46 -5.01
N VAL A 86 -34.66 -11.75 -4.24
CA VAL A 86 -33.66 -12.78 -4.55
C VAL A 86 -34.34 -14.15 -4.57
N ARG A 87 -34.18 -14.90 -5.67
CA ARG A 87 -34.74 -16.24 -5.83
C ARG A 87 -33.63 -17.27 -5.63
N LEU A 88 -33.67 -17.97 -4.50
CA LEU A 88 -32.73 -19.02 -4.15
C LEU A 88 -33.42 -20.38 -4.22
N LYS A 89 -32.64 -21.42 -4.54
CA LYS A 89 -33.04 -22.82 -4.46
C LYS A 89 -31.96 -23.64 -3.73
N PRO A 90 -32.31 -24.80 -3.15
CA PRO A 90 -31.32 -25.74 -2.64
C PRO A 90 -30.22 -26.02 -3.68
N GLY A 91 -28.97 -25.92 -3.25
CA GLY A 91 -27.78 -26.08 -4.09
C GLY A 91 -27.18 -24.79 -4.63
N ASP A 92 -27.86 -23.64 -4.53
CA ASP A 92 -27.24 -22.35 -4.87
C ASP A 92 -26.12 -22.01 -3.87
N VAL A 93 -25.03 -21.43 -4.38
CA VAL A 93 -23.89 -20.98 -3.59
C VAL A 93 -23.86 -19.46 -3.55
N ILE A 94 -23.80 -18.90 -2.34
CA ILE A 94 -23.66 -17.47 -2.11
C ILE A 94 -22.19 -17.23 -1.74
N ASN A 95 -21.46 -16.55 -2.60
CA ASN A 95 -20.10 -16.09 -2.31
C ASN A 95 -20.20 -14.66 -1.80
N PHE A 96 -19.62 -14.36 -0.63
CA PHE A 96 -19.80 -13.06 0.00
C PHE A 96 -18.59 -12.63 0.84
N TRP A 97 -18.50 -11.33 1.08
CA TRP A 97 -17.67 -10.75 2.12
C TRP A 97 -18.48 -9.70 2.88
N LEU A 98 -18.15 -9.52 4.16
CA LEU A 98 -18.84 -8.60 5.05
C LEU A 98 -17.86 -7.54 5.56
N TYR A 99 -18.36 -6.33 5.75
CA TYR A 99 -17.63 -5.26 6.42
C TYR A 99 -18.44 -4.76 7.62
N VAL A 100 -17.79 -4.59 8.75
CA VAL A 100 -18.37 -4.02 9.95
C VAL A 100 -17.51 -2.86 10.41
N GLN A 101 -18.12 -1.70 10.64
CA GLN A 101 -17.46 -0.62 11.34
C GLN A 101 -17.84 -0.68 12.82
N ALA A 102 -16.86 -0.81 13.70
CA ALA A 102 -17.06 -0.74 15.14
C ALA A 102 -16.01 0.21 15.78
N ASP A 103 -16.46 1.10 16.66
CA ASP A 103 -15.64 2.13 17.32
C ASP A 103 -14.77 2.94 16.34
N GLY A 104 -15.35 3.33 15.20
CA GLY A 104 -14.67 4.07 14.13
C GLY A 104 -13.59 3.28 13.35
N ARG A 105 -13.50 1.96 13.54
CA ARG A 105 -12.58 1.05 12.83
C ARG A 105 -13.32 0.05 11.97
N GLY A 106 -12.75 -0.30 10.82
CA GLY A 106 -13.33 -1.27 9.88
C GLY A 106 -12.78 -2.69 10.09
N TYR A 107 -13.67 -3.67 10.08
CA TYR A 107 -13.39 -5.10 10.24
C TYR A 107 -14.06 -5.88 9.11
N ARG A 108 -13.44 -6.97 8.68
CA ARG A 108 -13.92 -7.74 7.52
C ARG A 108 -14.04 -9.22 7.82
N LEU A 109 -15.02 -9.85 7.18
CA LEU A 109 -15.13 -11.30 7.06
C LEU A 109 -15.12 -11.65 5.58
N ASP A 110 -14.00 -12.22 5.14
CA ASP A 110 -13.61 -12.32 3.74
C ASP A 110 -13.71 -13.74 3.20
N ASP A 111 -13.82 -13.89 1.87
CA ASP A 111 -13.82 -15.18 1.15
C ASP A 111 -14.83 -16.21 1.69
N GLN A 112 -16.01 -15.74 2.09
CA GLN A 112 -17.03 -16.61 2.66
C GLN A 112 -17.91 -17.22 1.58
N THR A 113 -18.35 -18.46 1.83
CA THR A 113 -19.28 -19.17 0.96
C THR A 113 -20.39 -19.80 1.78
N PHE A 114 -21.62 -19.75 1.27
CA PHE A 114 -22.78 -20.38 1.89
C PHE A 114 -23.59 -21.14 0.84
N THR A 115 -23.73 -22.45 1.03
CA THR A 115 -24.56 -23.29 0.15
C THR A 115 -25.97 -23.41 0.74
N VAL A 116 -26.97 -23.00 -0.04
CA VAL A 116 -28.38 -23.09 0.34
C VAL A 116 -28.79 -24.55 0.46
N LYS A 117 -29.16 -24.99 1.67
CA LYS A 117 -29.68 -26.35 1.92
C LYS A 117 -31.19 -26.43 1.78
N GLU A 118 -31.90 -25.43 2.30
CA GLU A 118 -33.36 -25.37 2.31
C GLU A 118 -33.85 -23.92 2.34
N LEU A 119 -35.15 -23.73 2.06
CA LEU A 119 -35.84 -22.45 2.21
C LEU A 119 -36.60 -22.45 3.54
N VAL A 120 -36.41 -21.41 4.36
CA VAL A 120 -37.00 -21.29 5.71
C VAL A 120 -38.14 -20.28 5.75
N ASP A 121 -39.10 -20.49 6.66
CA ASP A 121 -40.21 -19.56 6.86
C ASP A 121 -39.71 -18.28 7.59
N PRO A 122 -40.13 -17.07 7.16
CA PRO A 122 -39.60 -15.82 7.72
C PRO A 122 -39.83 -15.58 9.22
N GLU A 123 -40.79 -16.29 9.84
CA GLU A 123 -41.28 -16.07 11.21
C GLU A 123 -40.78 -17.08 12.25
N THR A 124 -40.12 -18.17 11.85
CA THR A 124 -39.56 -19.19 12.77
C THR A 124 -38.04 -19.01 12.92
N GLY A 125 -37.62 -17.99 13.68
CA GLY A 125 -36.21 -17.73 14.00
C GLY A 125 -35.76 -18.32 15.35
N ALA A 126 -34.74 -19.19 15.30
CA ALA A 126 -34.00 -19.88 16.38
C ALA A 126 -34.58 -21.22 16.90
N PRO A 127 -33.73 -22.25 17.13
CA PRO A 127 -32.71 -22.21 18.18
C PRO A 127 -31.26 -22.48 17.74
N ASP A 128 -30.35 -21.89 18.50
CA ASP A 128 -28.95 -22.23 18.68
C ASP A 128 -28.79 -23.65 19.24
N THR A 129 -27.86 -24.46 18.70
CA THR A 129 -27.02 -25.45 19.40
C THR A 129 -26.18 -26.26 18.41
N GLY A 130 -24.84 -26.12 18.48
CA GLY A 130 -23.91 -27.23 18.25
C GLY A 130 -22.80 -27.02 17.20
N PRO A 131 -21.56 -27.44 17.49
CA PRO A 131 -20.37 -27.15 16.70
C PRO A 131 -20.29 -28.04 15.44
N VAL A 132 -20.02 -27.43 14.28
CA VAL A 132 -19.77 -28.20 13.05
C VAL A 132 -18.35 -28.76 13.10
N THR A 133 -18.28 -30.07 13.36
CA THR A 133 -17.09 -30.90 13.26
C THR A 133 -16.70 -31.05 11.79
N GLN A 134 -15.46 -30.73 11.42
CA GLN A 134 -14.87 -31.20 10.15
C GLN A 134 -14.40 -32.64 10.34
N ALA A 135 -14.86 -33.55 9.48
CA ALA A 135 -14.24 -34.86 9.27
C ALA A 135 -13.67 -34.95 7.85
N PRO A 136 -12.55 -35.68 7.65
CA PRO A 136 -11.78 -35.68 6.41
C PRO A 136 -12.38 -36.66 5.39
N VAL A 137 -12.47 -36.25 4.13
CA VAL A 137 -12.82 -37.16 3.02
C VAL A 137 -11.54 -37.60 2.32
N THR A 138 -11.27 -38.89 2.40
CA THR A 138 -10.26 -39.63 1.64
C THR A 138 -10.58 -39.60 0.14
N PRO A 139 -9.61 -39.34 -0.77
CA PRO A 139 -9.79 -39.65 -2.20
C PRO A 139 -9.20 -41.02 -2.56
N GLU A 140 -9.99 -41.84 -3.24
CA GLU A 140 -9.54 -43.04 -3.95
C GLU A 140 -8.90 -42.69 -5.31
N PRO A 141 -8.08 -43.60 -5.89
CA PRO A 141 -6.92 -43.22 -6.68
C PRO A 141 -7.21 -43.12 -8.18
N VAL A 142 -6.72 -42.04 -8.80
CA VAL A 142 -6.53 -41.98 -10.25
C VAL A 142 -5.03 -41.96 -10.52
N THR A 143 -4.55 -43.01 -11.17
CA THR A 143 -3.18 -43.18 -11.63
C THR A 143 -2.79 -42.07 -12.61
N LYS A 144 -1.66 -41.39 -12.37
CA LYS A 144 -1.00 -40.52 -13.36
C LYS A 144 0.50 -40.81 -13.44
N PRO A 145 1.12 -40.63 -14.63
CA PRO A 145 2.50 -41.02 -14.90
C PRO A 145 3.52 -40.02 -14.33
N SER A 146 4.73 -40.55 -14.13
CA SER A 146 5.92 -39.91 -13.58
C SER A 146 6.38 -38.66 -14.33
N VAL A 147 6.51 -37.53 -13.62
CA VAL A 147 7.32 -36.36 -14.02
C VAL A 147 8.04 -35.77 -12.79
N THR A 148 9.28 -35.38 -13.05
CA THR A 148 10.43 -35.04 -12.20
C THR A 148 10.19 -33.92 -11.15
N ARG A 149 10.82 -34.10 -9.99
CA ARG A 149 10.71 -33.29 -8.75
C ARG A 149 11.22 -31.84 -8.87
N PRO A 150 10.48 -30.81 -8.40
CA PRO A 150 10.99 -29.45 -8.20
C PRO A 150 11.78 -29.27 -6.87
N PRO A 151 12.55 -28.18 -6.70
CA PRO A 151 13.48 -27.99 -5.59
C PRO A 151 12.78 -27.82 -4.24
N VAL A 152 13.45 -28.30 -3.18
CA VAL A 152 12.98 -28.32 -1.79
C VAL A 152 12.91 -26.90 -1.22
N THR A 153 11.71 -26.47 -0.82
CA THR A 153 11.52 -25.32 0.07
C THR A 153 11.94 -25.69 1.50
N PRO A 154 12.66 -24.81 2.23
CA PRO A 154 13.08 -25.11 3.59
C PRO A 154 11.87 -25.16 4.54
N LYS A 155 11.87 -26.19 5.40
CA LYS A 155 10.87 -26.42 6.45
C LYS A 155 10.84 -25.23 7.44
N PRO A 156 9.67 -24.71 7.85
CA PRO A 156 9.59 -23.71 8.91
C PRO A 156 10.21 -24.25 10.21
N PRO A 157 10.94 -23.44 11.00
CA PRO A 157 11.55 -23.89 12.24
C PRO A 157 10.48 -24.39 13.23
N ASP A 158 10.73 -25.53 13.88
CA ASP A 158 9.81 -26.19 14.81
C ASP A 158 9.57 -25.39 16.12
N ARG A 159 10.18 -24.20 16.27
CA ARG A 159 10.00 -23.28 17.41
C ARG A 159 10.06 -21.83 16.92
N CYS A 160 9.00 -21.07 17.22
CA CYS A 160 8.89 -19.64 16.91
C CYS A 160 9.49 -18.82 18.06
N ASP A 161 10.70 -18.31 17.88
CA ASP A 161 11.30 -17.37 18.83
C ASP A 161 10.66 -15.98 18.64
N SER A 162 10.39 -15.29 19.75
CA SER A 162 9.74 -13.98 19.73
C SER A 162 10.66 -12.90 19.14
N THR A 163 10.05 -11.94 18.47
CA THR A 163 10.71 -10.75 17.90
C THR A 163 9.77 -9.55 17.99
N VAL A 164 10.32 -8.35 17.86
CA VAL A 164 9.53 -7.11 17.82
C VAL A 164 8.85 -6.92 16.46
N THR A 165 9.23 -7.70 15.45
CA THR A 165 8.64 -7.62 14.11
C THR A 165 7.16 -7.94 14.14
N THR A 166 6.36 -7.05 13.53
CA THR A 166 4.95 -7.31 13.23
C THR A 166 4.73 -7.38 11.72
N VAL A 167 3.76 -8.20 11.31
CA VAL A 167 3.32 -8.38 9.93
C VAL A 167 1.80 -8.40 9.91
N ASN A 168 1.18 -7.51 9.16
CA ASN A 168 -0.27 -7.37 9.07
C ASN A 168 -0.95 -7.33 10.47
N GLY A 169 -0.33 -6.62 11.42
CA GLY A 169 -0.79 -6.46 12.79
C GLY A 169 -0.54 -7.65 13.72
N LYS A 170 0.17 -8.69 13.28
CA LYS A 170 0.47 -9.91 14.06
C LYS A 170 1.97 -10.07 14.29
N PRO A 171 2.43 -10.68 15.41
CA PRO A 171 3.84 -10.96 15.62
C PRO A 171 4.37 -12.00 14.62
N ALA A 172 5.64 -11.84 14.21
CA ALA A 172 6.36 -12.81 13.39
C ALA A 172 7.30 -13.70 14.23
N CYS A 173 7.89 -14.72 13.62
CA CYS A 173 8.97 -15.50 14.22
C CYS A 173 10.32 -14.92 13.82
N LYS A 174 11.26 -14.83 14.78
CA LYS A 174 12.62 -14.34 14.54
C LYS A 174 13.30 -15.04 13.35
N GLY A 175 13.89 -14.25 12.44
CA GLY A 175 14.61 -14.73 11.26
C GLY A 175 13.74 -15.33 10.14
N GLN A 176 12.41 -15.36 10.31
CA GLN A 176 11.49 -15.87 9.30
C GLN A 176 11.46 -14.96 8.06
N VAL A 177 11.43 -15.56 6.87
CA VAL A 177 11.03 -14.85 5.64
C VAL A 177 9.53 -14.56 5.71
N ILE A 178 9.19 -13.28 5.84
CA ILE A 178 7.80 -12.82 6.02
C ILE A 178 7.18 -12.29 4.72
N PHE A 179 8.01 -12.01 3.71
CA PHE A 179 7.58 -11.70 2.36
C PHE A 179 8.68 -12.07 1.37
N GLU A 180 8.30 -12.61 0.22
CA GLU A 180 9.21 -12.88 -0.89
C GLU A 180 8.44 -12.80 -2.19
N ASP A 181 8.99 -12.12 -3.18
CA ASP A 181 8.52 -12.17 -4.56
C ASP A 181 9.73 -12.13 -5.51
N THR A 182 9.78 -13.10 -6.42
CA THR A 182 10.80 -13.20 -7.48
C THR A 182 10.21 -12.90 -8.85
N PHE A 183 8.98 -12.35 -8.88
CA PHE A 183 8.27 -11.91 -10.09
C PHE A 183 8.27 -12.95 -11.22
N SER A 184 7.96 -14.21 -10.92
CA SER A 184 7.67 -15.20 -11.97
C SER A 184 6.39 -14.86 -12.72
N THR A 185 5.43 -14.26 -12.01
CA THR A 185 4.24 -13.59 -12.54
C THR A 185 3.92 -12.37 -11.67
N LEU A 186 3.05 -11.46 -12.15
CA LEU A 186 2.54 -10.39 -11.30
C LEU A 186 1.37 -10.94 -10.47
N ASN A 187 1.63 -11.24 -9.19
CA ASN A 187 0.64 -11.86 -8.31
C ASN A 187 -0.31 -10.82 -7.68
N PRO A 188 -1.61 -10.79 -8.05
CA PRO A 188 -2.58 -9.82 -7.52
C PRO A 188 -2.91 -10.00 -6.04
N SER A 189 -2.62 -11.17 -5.45
CA SER A 189 -2.74 -11.39 -4.01
C SER A 189 -1.61 -10.73 -3.21
N LYS A 190 -0.51 -10.33 -3.88
CA LYS A 190 0.63 -9.63 -3.27
C LYS A 190 0.67 -8.16 -3.67
N TRP A 191 0.44 -7.85 -4.93
CA TRP A 191 0.61 -6.51 -5.48
C TRP A 191 -0.70 -5.99 -6.05
N GLN A 192 -1.05 -4.77 -5.65
CA GLN A 192 -2.09 -4.00 -6.31
C GLN A 192 -1.46 -2.87 -7.12
N HIS A 193 -2.07 -2.53 -8.25
CA HIS A 193 -1.76 -1.28 -8.93
C HIS A 193 -2.40 -0.11 -8.19
N GLU A 194 -1.67 0.98 -8.09
CA GLU A 194 -2.22 2.29 -7.77
C GLU A 194 -2.76 2.92 -9.07
N ILE A 195 -4.05 3.26 -9.09
CA ILE A 195 -4.71 3.89 -10.24
C ILE A 195 -5.17 5.27 -9.78
N GLN A 196 -4.37 6.30 -10.08
CA GLN A 196 -4.71 7.69 -9.76
C GLN A 196 -3.79 8.68 -10.50
N LEU A 197 -4.22 9.94 -10.61
CA LEU A 197 -3.35 11.06 -10.91
C LEU A 197 -2.46 11.35 -9.70
N ALA A 198 -1.15 11.57 -9.92
CA ALA A 198 -0.26 11.89 -8.82
C ALA A 198 -0.62 13.24 -8.17
N GLY A 199 -0.73 13.24 -6.85
CA GLY A 199 -1.22 14.36 -6.05
C GLY A 199 -0.21 14.85 -5.02
N ALA A 200 -0.72 15.54 -3.99
CA ALA A 200 0.10 16.04 -2.89
C ALA A 200 0.81 14.90 -2.12
N PRO A 201 1.99 15.14 -1.52
CA PRO A 201 2.77 16.38 -1.55
C PRO A 201 3.76 16.48 -2.74
N ASP A 202 3.86 15.44 -3.56
CA ASP A 202 4.86 15.31 -4.62
C ASP A 202 4.47 16.01 -5.94
N TYR A 203 3.17 16.00 -6.27
CA TYR A 203 2.58 16.57 -7.48
C TYR A 203 3.31 16.19 -8.76
N GLN A 204 3.65 14.90 -8.88
CA GLN A 204 4.35 14.35 -10.03
C GLN A 204 3.53 14.52 -11.31
N PHE A 205 4.20 14.51 -12.46
CA PHE A 205 3.57 14.77 -13.76
C PHE A 205 3.08 13.49 -14.45
N VAL A 206 2.61 12.53 -13.64
CA VAL A 206 2.19 11.20 -14.08
C VAL A 206 0.73 10.92 -13.71
N VAL A 207 0.09 10.10 -14.53
CA VAL A 207 -1.06 9.30 -14.13
C VAL A 207 -0.62 7.85 -13.98
N TYR A 208 -0.91 7.25 -12.83
CA TYR A 208 -0.67 5.84 -12.56
C TYR A 208 -1.85 5.00 -13.01
N THR A 209 -1.56 3.91 -13.72
CA THR A 209 -2.56 3.00 -14.28
C THR A 209 -2.11 1.54 -14.13
N ASN A 210 -3.00 0.61 -14.47
CA ASN A 210 -2.70 -0.82 -14.57
C ASN A 210 -2.43 -1.29 -16.01
N SER A 211 -2.00 -0.39 -16.89
CA SER A 211 -1.73 -0.69 -18.31
C SER A 211 -0.51 -1.58 -18.47
N GLU A 212 -0.62 -2.64 -19.27
CA GLU A 212 0.50 -3.53 -19.63
C GLU A 212 1.61 -2.80 -20.44
N GLU A 213 1.31 -1.62 -20.98
CA GLU A 213 2.33 -0.74 -21.58
C GLU A 213 3.32 -0.20 -20.55
N ASN A 214 2.93 -0.10 -19.28
CA ASN A 214 3.71 0.52 -18.22
C ASN A 214 4.17 -0.47 -17.16
N THR A 215 3.51 -1.61 -17.01
CA THR A 215 3.90 -2.69 -16.09
C THR A 215 3.85 -4.03 -16.80
N VAL A 216 4.96 -4.76 -16.80
CA VAL A 216 5.00 -6.14 -17.30
C VAL A 216 5.94 -6.97 -16.45
N VAL A 217 5.66 -8.26 -16.31
CA VAL A 217 6.63 -9.23 -15.82
C VAL A 217 7.26 -9.94 -17.01
N LYS A 218 8.58 -9.85 -17.14
CA LYS A 218 9.34 -10.48 -18.22
C LYS A 218 10.66 -11.00 -17.68
N ASP A 219 11.04 -12.20 -18.10
CA ASP A 219 12.31 -12.84 -17.69
C ASP A 219 12.48 -12.91 -16.16
N SER A 220 11.39 -13.23 -15.45
CA SER A 220 11.28 -13.24 -13.98
C SER A 220 11.61 -11.90 -13.30
N LYS A 221 11.32 -10.79 -13.98
CA LYS A 221 11.52 -9.44 -13.44
C LYS A 221 10.26 -8.63 -13.62
N LEU A 222 9.94 -7.83 -12.62
CA LEU A 222 8.98 -6.76 -12.76
C LEU A 222 9.63 -5.59 -13.50
N ILE A 223 9.00 -5.14 -14.58
CA ILE A 223 9.45 -4.01 -15.39
C ILE A 223 8.38 -2.94 -15.34
N ILE A 224 8.75 -1.76 -14.82
CA ILE A 224 7.89 -0.57 -14.78
C ILE A 224 8.51 0.51 -15.65
N LYS A 225 7.78 1.04 -16.63
CA LYS A 225 8.28 2.10 -17.52
C LYS A 225 7.25 3.22 -17.74
N PRO A 226 7.69 4.49 -17.80
CA PRO A 226 6.82 5.60 -18.16
C PRO A 226 6.68 5.72 -19.69
N THR A 227 5.51 6.16 -20.15
CA THR A 227 5.21 6.45 -21.56
C THR A 227 4.42 7.75 -21.66
N LEU A 228 4.35 8.37 -22.83
CA LEU A 228 3.46 9.51 -23.04
C LEU A 228 1.99 9.07 -22.91
N LEU A 229 1.15 9.90 -22.27
CA LEU A 229 -0.27 9.58 -22.08
C LEU A 229 -1.04 9.48 -23.42
N SER A 230 -0.75 10.39 -24.36
CA SER A 230 -1.41 10.42 -25.67
C SER A 230 -0.41 10.77 -26.77
N PRO A 231 0.45 9.81 -27.17
CA PRO A 231 1.49 10.06 -28.17
C PRO A 231 0.91 10.35 -29.57
N SER A 232 -0.27 9.81 -29.89
CA SER A 232 -0.93 9.95 -31.19
C SER A 232 -1.83 11.18 -31.31
N ASP A 233 -2.18 11.82 -30.18
CA ASP A 233 -2.96 13.06 -30.15
C ASP A 233 -2.39 14.00 -29.08
N SER A 234 -1.49 14.88 -29.50
CA SER A 234 -0.87 15.86 -28.60
C SER A 234 -1.84 16.91 -28.07
N ASN A 235 -3.00 17.12 -28.73
CA ASN A 235 -4.01 18.09 -28.30
C ASN A 235 -4.80 17.56 -27.11
N TYR A 236 -4.93 16.24 -26.97
CA TYR A 236 -5.62 15.62 -25.83
C TYR A 236 -5.07 16.08 -24.47
N ILE A 237 -3.76 16.36 -24.36
CA ILE A 237 -3.17 16.88 -23.11
C ILE A 237 -3.75 18.25 -22.72
N TYR A 238 -4.15 19.07 -23.70
CA TYR A 238 -4.67 20.43 -23.51
C TYR A 238 -6.19 20.51 -23.37
N THR A 239 -6.93 19.57 -23.96
CA THR A 239 -8.41 19.65 -24.06
C THR A 239 -9.12 18.41 -23.52
N GLY A 240 -8.37 17.36 -23.18
CA GLY A 240 -8.91 16.07 -22.80
C GLY A 240 -9.51 16.04 -21.40
N LYS A 241 -10.17 14.92 -21.12
CA LYS A 241 -10.71 14.57 -19.81
C LYS A 241 -10.23 13.17 -19.44
N LEU A 242 -9.68 13.04 -18.23
CA LEU A 242 -9.43 11.79 -17.56
C LEU A 242 -10.54 11.51 -16.55
N ASP A 243 -11.07 10.30 -16.62
CA ASP A 243 -11.93 9.69 -15.62
C ASP A 243 -11.41 8.25 -15.45
N LEU A 244 -10.76 7.98 -14.32
CA LEU A 244 -10.00 6.74 -14.14
C LEU A 244 -10.90 5.62 -13.61
N PRO A 245 -11.29 4.63 -14.43
CA PRO A 245 -12.06 3.50 -13.95
C PRO A 245 -11.22 2.69 -12.95
N GLY A 246 -11.82 2.32 -11.82
CA GLY A 246 -11.12 1.59 -10.76
C GLY A 246 -10.07 2.42 -10.02
N CYS A 247 -10.22 3.75 -10.01
CA CYS A 247 -9.34 4.64 -9.25
C CYS A 247 -9.18 4.16 -7.80
N THR A 248 -7.95 4.05 -7.33
CA THR A 248 -7.62 3.54 -5.99
C THR A 248 -7.52 4.65 -4.93
N SER A 249 -7.79 5.90 -5.34
CA SER A 249 -7.92 7.04 -4.44
C SER A 249 -9.36 7.21 -3.95
N VAL A 250 -9.64 8.34 -3.30
CA VAL A 250 -11.01 8.72 -2.92
C VAL A 250 -11.84 8.92 -4.19
N PRO A 251 -13.01 8.26 -4.35
CA PRO A 251 -13.89 8.48 -5.50
C PRO A 251 -14.23 9.95 -5.71
N ASP A 252 -14.36 10.36 -6.99
CA ASP A 252 -14.66 11.74 -7.41
C ASP A 252 -13.64 12.82 -6.97
N SER A 253 -12.48 12.41 -6.46
CA SER A 253 -11.38 13.33 -6.13
C SER A 253 -10.61 13.82 -7.36
N PRO A 254 -9.82 14.90 -7.23
CA PRO A 254 -8.88 15.35 -8.27
C PRO A 254 -7.85 14.28 -8.69
N GLU A 255 -7.59 13.31 -7.82
CA GLU A 255 -6.74 12.14 -8.07
C GLU A 255 -7.43 11.09 -8.95
N CYS A 256 -8.75 11.13 -9.15
CA CYS A 256 -9.49 10.20 -9.99
C CYS A 256 -10.04 10.81 -11.27
N LYS A 257 -10.30 12.13 -11.28
CA LYS A 257 -10.93 12.83 -12.40
C LYS A 257 -10.23 14.15 -12.66
N LYS A 258 -9.95 14.44 -13.93
CA LYS A 258 -9.39 15.72 -14.36
C LYS A 258 -9.88 16.11 -15.74
N VAL A 259 -10.32 17.36 -15.88
CA VAL A 259 -10.56 18.00 -17.18
C VAL A 259 -9.44 19.00 -17.41
N ALA A 260 -8.82 18.98 -18.58
CA ALA A 260 -7.86 20.00 -18.95
C ALA A 260 -8.56 21.34 -19.17
N ASP A 261 -7.99 22.41 -18.62
CA ASP A 261 -8.51 23.77 -18.80
C ASP A 261 -7.38 24.80 -18.80
N ALA A 262 -7.26 25.54 -19.90
CA ALA A 262 -6.23 26.54 -20.15
C ALA A 262 -4.80 26.05 -19.85
N TRP A 263 -4.20 26.49 -18.73
CA TRP A 263 -2.87 26.08 -18.30
C TRP A 263 -2.85 24.79 -17.46
N SER A 264 -4.01 24.34 -16.99
CA SER A 264 -4.19 23.12 -16.19
C SER A 264 -4.33 21.93 -17.13
N ILE A 265 -3.23 21.51 -17.74
CA ILE A 265 -3.21 20.36 -18.65
C ILE A 265 -3.39 19.03 -17.91
N LEU A 266 -3.71 17.97 -18.65
CA LEU A 266 -3.61 16.59 -18.13
C LEU A 266 -2.14 16.25 -17.84
N PRO A 267 -1.85 15.30 -16.92
CA PRO A 267 -0.51 14.73 -16.80
C PRO A 267 -0.03 14.23 -18.16
N PRO A 268 1.12 14.69 -18.65
CA PRO A 268 1.60 14.32 -19.98
C PRO A 268 2.12 12.89 -20.06
N VAL A 269 2.37 12.25 -18.91
CA VAL A 269 2.99 10.92 -18.80
C VAL A 269 2.02 9.95 -18.14
N LYS A 270 1.98 8.73 -18.66
CA LYS A 270 1.36 7.56 -18.03
C LYS A 270 2.49 6.68 -17.47
N SER A 271 2.32 6.16 -16.27
CA SER A 271 3.28 5.26 -15.62
C SER A 271 2.52 4.22 -14.78
N ALA A 272 3.25 3.45 -13.97
CA ALA A 272 2.66 2.56 -12.99
C ALA A 272 3.38 2.61 -11.64
N LYS A 273 2.60 2.28 -10.62
CA LYS A 273 3.04 2.09 -9.24
C LYS A 273 2.28 0.90 -8.68
N LEU A 274 3.02 -0.06 -8.14
CA LEU A 274 2.52 -1.24 -7.45
C LEU A 274 2.76 -1.08 -5.96
N ASN A 275 1.85 -1.60 -5.14
CA ASN A 275 2.07 -1.64 -3.71
C ASN A 275 1.47 -2.88 -3.04
N THR A 276 1.92 -3.15 -1.82
CA THR A 276 1.43 -4.28 -1.01
C THR A 276 0.42 -3.86 0.04
N LYS A 277 -0.16 -2.65 -0.05
CA LYS A 277 -0.94 -2.04 1.04
C LYS A 277 -2.03 -2.94 1.58
N LEU A 278 -2.75 -3.68 0.74
CA LEU A 278 -3.84 -4.56 1.16
C LEU A 278 -3.41 -5.98 1.55
N SER A 279 -2.21 -6.41 1.15
CA SER A 279 -1.74 -7.80 1.28
C SER A 279 -0.65 -7.98 2.34
N PHE A 280 0.28 -7.02 2.45
CA PHE A 280 1.46 -7.11 3.29
C PHE A 280 1.90 -5.73 3.78
N SER A 281 1.95 -5.59 5.10
CA SER A 281 2.65 -4.53 5.81
C SER A 281 3.48 -5.13 6.94
N PHE A 282 4.58 -4.48 7.31
CA PHE A 282 5.42 -4.92 8.42
C PHE A 282 6.01 -3.74 9.19
N ALA A 283 6.31 -3.94 10.46
CA ALA A 283 7.13 -3.05 11.26
C ALA A 283 8.33 -3.81 11.78
N TYR A 284 9.51 -3.21 11.63
CA TYR A 284 10.81 -3.76 12.02
C TYR A 284 11.17 -5.07 11.29
N GLY A 285 12.32 -5.09 10.65
CA GLY A 285 12.74 -6.22 9.83
C GLY A 285 13.91 -5.86 8.95
N VAL A 286 14.30 -6.81 8.11
CA VAL A 286 15.26 -6.57 7.03
C VAL A 286 14.51 -6.66 5.73
N ILE A 287 14.53 -5.61 4.92
CA ILE A 287 14.05 -5.66 3.54
C ILE A 287 15.25 -5.61 2.60
N GLU A 288 15.22 -6.43 1.56
CA GLU A 288 16.18 -6.47 0.47
C GLU A 288 15.44 -6.44 -0.86
N ILE A 289 15.85 -5.53 -1.74
CA ILE A 289 15.30 -5.36 -3.08
C ILE A 289 16.47 -5.35 -4.05
N ARG A 290 16.48 -6.28 -5.01
CA ARG A 290 17.45 -6.26 -6.10
C ARG A 290 16.81 -5.63 -7.32
N ALA A 291 17.34 -4.47 -7.75
CA ALA A 291 16.76 -3.70 -8.83
C ALA A 291 17.82 -2.96 -9.65
N LYS A 292 17.45 -2.62 -10.89
CA LYS A 292 18.17 -1.69 -11.78
C LYS A 292 17.29 -0.44 -11.95
N LEU A 293 17.83 0.72 -11.63
CA LEU A 293 17.05 1.97 -11.60
C LEU A 293 16.81 2.52 -13.02
N PRO A 294 15.77 3.35 -13.23
CA PRO A 294 15.52 3.97 -14.52
C PRO A 294 16.50 5.12 -14.82
N MET A 295 16.85 5.28 -16.10
CA MET A 295 17.65 6.38 -16.64
C MET A 295 16.91 7.10 -17.79
N GLY A 296 16.99 8.43 -17.77
CA GLY A 296 16.26 9.34 -18.65
C GLY A 296 15.93 10.64 -17.92
N ASP A 297 15.75 11.72 -18.67
CA ASP A 297 15.54 13.03 -18.07
C ASP A 297 14.23 13.09 -17.28
N TRP A 298 14.32 13.61 -16.06
CA TRP A 298 13.18 13.90 -15.19
C TRP A 298 12.39 12.69 -14.68
N ILE A 299 12.91 11.46 -14.82
CA ILE A 299 12.31 10.25 -14.24
C ILE A 299 13.01 9.88 -12.93
N PHE A 300 12.33 9.16 -12.05
CA PHE A 300 12.95 8.60 -10.83
C PHE A 300 12.19 7.34 -10.37
N PRO A 301 12.88 6.39 -9.74
CA PRO A 301 12.23 5.23 -9.17
C PRO A 301 11.52 5.58 -7.85
N GLU A 302 10.38 4.97 -7.62
CA GLU A 302 9.72 4.90 -6.32
C GLU A 302 10.01 3.53 -5.71
N ILE A 303 11.07 3.42 -4.91
CA ILE A 303 11.38 2.22 -4.13
C ILE A 303 11.39 2.63 -2.67
N TRP A 304 10.23 2.53 -2.04
CA TRP A 304 10.05 3.00 -0.67
C TRP A 304 9.00 2.20 0.08
N LEU A 305 9.01 2.36 1.40
CA LEU A 305 7.96 1.93 2.28
C LEU A 305 7.05 3.12 2.60
N GLU A 306 5.75 2.88 2.60
CA GLU A 306 4.70 3.86 2.93
C GLU A 306 3.83 3.35 4.08
N PRO A 307 3.28 4.24 4.92
CA PRO A 307 2.56 3.84 6.13
C PRO A 307 1.26 3.10 5.78
N LYS A 308 1.04 1.94 6.40
CA LYS A 308 -0.22 1.17 6.25
C LYS A 308 -1.43 2.02 6.64
N GLU A 309 -1.28 2.80 7.72
CA GLU A 309 -2.26 3.73 8.23
C GLU A 309 -1.65 5.12 8.42
N ASN A 310 -2.42 6.15 8.12
CA ASN A 310 -2.03 7.54 8.32
C ASN A 310 -2.19 7.98 9.79
N PHE A 311 -1.62 7.22 10.74
CA PHE A 311 -1.82 7.39 12.19
C PHE A 311 -1.36 8.75 12.71
N TYR A 312 -0.25 9.27 12.17
CA TYR A 312 0.33 10.56 12.56
C TYR A 312 -0.20 11.74 11.73
N GLY A 313 -0.93 11.44 10.65
CA GLY A 313 -1.50 12.41 9.74
C GLY A 313 -1.40 11.99 8.28
N ARG A 314 -2.14 12.69 7.42
CA ARG A 314 -2.33 12.36 5.99
C ARG A 314 -1.54 13.26 5.04
N ARG A 315 -0.96 14.36 5.51
CA ARG A 315 -0.33 15.39 4.66
C ARG A 315 1.18 15.38 4.82
N ASP A 316 1.91 15.90 3.85
CA ASP A 316 3.33 16.29 3.97
C ASP A 316 4.27 15.24 4.63
N TYR A 317 3.99 13.95 4.46
CA TYR A 317 4.70 12.84 5.12
C TYR A 317 4.59 12.82 6.66
N GLU A 318 3.47 13.27 7.22
CA GLU A 318 3.15 13.20 8.66
C GLU A 318 3.31 11.78 9.23
N SER A 319 2.91 10.77 8.46
CA SER A 319 3.10 9.36 8.82
C SER A 319 4.39 8.74 8.25
N GLY A 320 5.29 9.56 7.71
CA GLY A 320 6.60 9.16 7.23
C GLY A 320 6.63 8.45 5.88
N GLN A 321 7.83 8.33 5.32
CA GLN A 321 8.18 7.48 4.18
C GLN A 321 9.62 7.00 4.35
N ILE A 322 9.88 5.71 4.16
CA ILE A 322 11.24 5.13 4.20
C ILE A 322 11.68 4.89 2.77
N ARG A 323 12.65 5.65 2.27
CA ARG A 323 13.18 5.54 0.91
C ARG A 323 14.34 4.57 0.87
N ILE A 324 14.11 3.39 0.30
CA ILE A 324 15.09 2.32 0.21
C ILE A 324 16.16 2.67 -0.82
N ALA A 325 15.75 3.20 -1.98
CA ALA A 325 16.65 3.61 -3.04
C ALA A 325 16.00 4.65 -3.95
N MET A 326 16.70 5.74 -4.22
CA MET A 326 16.29 6.77 -5.16
C MET A 326 17.51 7.32 -5.87
N ALA A 327 17.46 7.40 -7.20
CA ALA A 327 18.40 8.20 -7.99
C ALA A 327 17.59 8.92 -9.06
N ARG A 328 17.95 10.18 -9.35
CA ARG A 328 17.34 10.89 -10.47
C ARG A 328 17.81 10.23 -11.77
N GLY A 329 16.90 10.04 -12.71
CA GLY A 329 17.18 9.31 -13.95
C GLY A 329 18.09 10.04 -14.91
N ASN A 330 18.23 11.36 -14.80
CA ASN A 330 19.12 12.15 -15.65
C ASN A 330 20.56 11.60 -15.61
N GLU A 331 21.17 11.40 -16.77
CA GLU A 331 22.53 10.86 -16.88
C GLU A 331 23.57 11.83 -16.29
N ASP A 332 23.40 13.11 -16.56
CA ASP A 332 24.22 14.19 -16.00
C ASP A 332 23.30 15.30 -15.49
N LEU A 333 22.99 15.30 -14.19
CA LEU A 333 22.20 16.38 -13.60
C LEU A 333 23.06 17.12 -12.60
N THR A 334 23.19 18.42 -12.77
CA THR A 334 23.98 19.24 -11.85
C THR A 334 23.16 20.37 -11.24
N LYS A 335 23.55 20.80 -10.05
CA LYS A 335 23.10 22.04 -9.46
C LYS A 335 24.27 22.68 -8.73
N ASP A 336 24.56 23.94 -9.05
CA ASP A 336 25.65 24.71 -8.43
C ASP A 336 26.99 23.93 -8.47
N GLY A 337 27.24 23.21 -9.56
CA GLY A 337 28.43 22.38 -9.76
C GLY A 337 28.40 20.98 -9.11
N SER A 338 27.39 20.66 -8.30
CA SER A 338 27.23 19.35 -7.66
C SER A 338 26.41 18.39 -8.52
N GLN A 339 26.88 17.15 -8.70
CA GLN A 339 26.15 16.08 -9.39
C GLN A 339 24.96 15.61 -8.54
N LEU A 340 23.82 15.37 -9.20
CA LEU A 340 22.53 14.99 -8.62
C LEU A 340 21.83 13.87 -9.42
N GLY A 341 22.38 13.49 -10.56
CA GLY A 341 21.82 12.54 -11.53
C GLY A 341 22.00 11.09 -11.12
N ASN A 342 21.97 10.19 -12.10
CA ASN A 342 21.87 8.74 -11.87
C ASN A 342 23.12 8.10 -11.23
N ARG A 343 24.17 8.90 -10.98
CA ARG A 343 25.38 8.52 -10.23
C ARG A 343 25.33 8.86 -8.75
N LEU A 344 24.29 9.54 -8.29
CA LEU A 344 24.06 9.87 -6.88
C LEU A 344 22.81 9.13 -6.38
N LEU A 345 23.02 8.08 -5.59
CA LEU A 345 21.94 7.41 -4.88
C LEU A 345 21.61 8.15 -3.60
N GLU A 346 20.33 8.26 -3.29
CA GLU A 346 19.77 8.73 -2.04
C GLU A 346 18.97 7.61 -1.38
N ALA A 347 19.18 7.37 -0.08
CA ALA A 347 18.33 6.52 0.74
C ALA A 347 18.20 7.10 2.16
N GLY A 348 17.08 6.85 2.83
CA GLY A 348 16.82 7.47 4.11
C GLY A 348 15.33 7.57 4.44
N CYS A 349 14.99 8.56 5.25
CA CYS A 349 13.63 8.79 5.72
C CYS A 349 13.15 10.20 5.37
N ARG A 350 11.88 10.30 4.95
CA ARG A 350 11.15 11.57 4.86
C ARG A 350 10.05 11.59 5.92
N LEU A 351 9.90 12.73 6.56
CA LEU A 351 8.84 13.02 7.50
C LEU A 351 8.52 14.50 7.45
N GLY A 352 7.29 14.88 7.76
CA GLY A 352 6.95 16.29 7.76
C GLY A 352 5.72 16.60 8.58
N LEU A 353 5.56 17.87 8.91
CA LEU A 353 4.47 18.36 9.73
C LEU A 353 4.27 19.83 9.42
N ASN A 354 3.01 20.27 9.35
CA ASN A 354 2.66 21.67 9.06
C ASN A 354 3.38 22.24 7.82
N ARG A 355 3.39 21.49 6.70
CA ARG A 355 4.05 21.86 5.43
C ARG A 355 5.57 21.96 5.45
N LYS A 356 6.22 21.60 6.56
CA LYS A 356 7.68 21.44 6.64
C LYS A 356 8.02 19.98 6.42
N ILE A 357 8.89 19.72 5.46
CA ILE A 357 9.35 18.37 5.13
C ILE A 357 10.82 18.29 5.53
N ARG A 358 11.12 17.33 6.39
CA ARG A 358 12.47 16.95 6.79
C ARG A 358 12.93 15.76 5.97
N ASN A 359 14.17 15.84 5.49
CA ASN A 359 14.85 14.79 4.75
C ASN A 359 16.02 14.28 5.60
N GLU A 360 15.86 13.10 6.19
CA GLU A 360 16.94 12.35 6.85
C GLU A 360 17.54 11.38 5.82
N MET A 361 18.27 11.95 4.86
CA MET A 361 18.75 11.23 3.68
C MET A 361 20.28 11.14 3.68
N TYR A 362 20.77 9.98 3.26
CA TYR A 362 22.18 9.71 3.00
C TYR A 362 22.41 9.56 1.50
N THR A 363 23.61 9.91 1.06
CA THR A 363 23.96 9.84 -0.35
C THR A 363 25.16 8.94 -0.60
N ARG A 364 25.16 8.25 -1.74
CA ARG A 364 26.31 7.49 -2.23
C ARG A 364 26.58 7.86 -3.68
N ASN A 365 27.79 8.35 -3.93
CA ASN A 365 28.30 8.54 -5.28
C ASN A 365 28.78 7.21 -5.87
N SER A 366 28.59 7.03 -7.17
CA SER A 366 29.12 5.93 -7.95
C SER A 366 29.82 6.44 -9.21
N GLY A 367 30.86 5.73 -9.67
CA GLY A 367 31.50 6.00 -10.96
C GLY A 367 30.59 5.65 -12.15
N SER A 368 29.73 4.66 -11.98
CA SER A 368 28.72 4.23 -12.96
C SER A 368 27.31 4.64 -12.51
N PRO A 369 26.38 4.91 -13.47
CA PRO A 369 24.97 5.09 -13.14
C PRO A 369 24.38 3.87 -12.42
N PHE A 370 23.49 4.07 -11.46
CA PHE A 370 22.73 2.98 -10.80
C PHE A 370 21.71 2.31 -11.74
N ALA A 371 21.53 2.85 -12.94
CA ALA A 371 20.80 2.24 -14.04
C ALA A 371 21.65 1.32 -14.93
N ALA A 372 22.97 1.28 -14.72
CA ALA A 372 23.86 0.45 -15.54
C ALA A 372 23.69 -1.04 -15.24
N ASP A 373 23.57 -1.40 -13.95
CA ASP A 373 23.55 -2.77 -13.47
C ASP A 373 22.50 -2.95 -12.37
N PHE A 374 22.20 -4.21 -12.02
CA PHE A 374 21.39 -4.52 -10.86
C PHE A 374 22.21 -4.32 -9.58
N HIS A 375 21.59 -3.65 -8.61
CA HIS A 375 22.13 -3.42 -7.28
C HIS A 375 21.21 -4.03 -6.23
N VAL A 376 21.78 -4.39 -5.08
CA VAL A 376 21.02 -4.87 -3.91
C VAL A 376 20.84 -3.73 -2.93
N TYR A 377 19.60 -3.27 -2.77
CA TYR A 377 19.23 -2.22 -1.82
C TYR A 377 18.60 -2.86 -0.59
N LYS A 378 19.15 -2.55 0.59
CA LYS A 378 18.79 -3.19 1.84
C LYS A 378 18.55 -2.17 2.93
N VAL A 379 17.51 -2.40 3.72
CA VAL A 379 17.24 -1.63 4.95
C VAL A 379 17.09 -2.59 6.12
N ILE A 380 17.89 -2.37 7.15
CA ILE A 380 17.71 -3.00 8.46
C ILE A 380 16.95 -2.00 9.31
N TRP A 381 15.67 -2.26 9.56
CA TRP A 381 14.79 -1.40 10.33
C TRP A 381 14.52 -2.03 11.70
N THR A 382 14.96 -1.35 12.75
CA THR A 382 14.74 -1.75 14.15
C THR A 382 13.86 -0.74 14.86
N ALA A 383 13.48 -1.02 16.11
CA ALA A 383 12.75 -0.07 16.94
C ALA A 383 13.55 1.22 17.26
N ASP A 384 14.88 1.19 17.11
CA ASP A 384 15.76 2.28 17.49
C ASP A 384 16.36 3.06 16.31
N HIS A 385 16.51 2.42 15.15
CA HIS A 385 17.21 2.99 14.00
C HIS A 385 16.94 2.24 12.69
N LEU A 386 17.27 2.88 11.56
CA LEU A 386 17.25 2.30 10.23
C LEU A 386 18.64 2.39 9.60
N VAL A 387 19.22 1.25 9.20
CA VAL A 387 20.51 1.19 8.48
C VAL A 387 20.24 0.95 6.99
N PHE A 388 20.79 1.80 6.13
CA PHE A 388 20.66 1.71 4.68
C PHE A 388 21.94 1.15 4.08
N ILE A 389 21.81 0.10 3.27
CA ILE A 389 22.92 -0.68 2.72
C ILE A 389 22.69 -0.85 1.22
N VAL A 390 23.76 -0.72 0.44
CA VAL A 390 23.75 -0.90 -1.02
C VAL A 390 24.95 -1.75 -1.40
N ASP A 391 24.73 -2.87 -2.08
CA ASP A 391 25.79 -3.83 -2.45
C ASP A 391 26.74 -4.11 -1.27
N ASP A 392 26.14 -4.54 -0.16
CA ASP A 392 26.81 -4.87 1.11
C ASP A 392 27.60 -3.73 1.77
N THR A 393 27.46 -2.50 1.28
CA THR A 393 28.08 -1.30 1.87
C THR A 393 27.03 -0.44 2.57
N GLU A 394 27.18 -0.22 3.87
CA GLU A 394 26.37 0.76 4.62
C GLU A 394 26.61 2.17 4.07
N ILE A 395 25.53 2.87 3.74
CA ILE A 395 25.59 4.27 3.26
C ILE A 395 25.17 5.27 4.35
N GLY A 396 24.45 4.80 5.36
CA GLY A 396 24.10 5.62 6.52
C GLY A 396 23.04 5.00 7.42
N THR A 397 22.92 5.58 8.62
CA THR A 397 21.97 5.13 9.63
C THR A 397 21.10 6.29 10.11
N VAL A 398 19.78 6.19 9.96
CA VAL A 398 18.83 7.14 10.54
C VAL A 398 18.58 6.76 12.00
N ARG A 399 18.85 7.69 12.92
CA ARG A 399 18.55 7.58 14.35
C ARG A 399 17.66 8.76 14.78
N PRO A 400 16.75 8.56 15.74
CA PRO A 400 15.99 9.67 16.27
C PRO A 400 16.90 10.60 17.08
N PRO A 401 16.68 11.93 17.02
CA PRO A 401 17.41 12.88 17.85
C PRO A 401 17.07 12.70 19.33
N ILE A 402 17.80 13.40 20.21
CA ILE A 402 17.43 13.49 21.64
C ILE A 402 16.01 14.07 21.73
N GLY A 403 15.10 13.34 22.38
CA GLY A 403 13.67 13.70 22.45
C GLY A 403 12.80 13.12 21.34
N GLY A 404 13.38 12.41 20.37
CA GLY A 404 12.65 11.84 19.23
C GLY A 404 12.34 12.86 18.13
N PHE A 405 11.93 12.38 16.96
CA PHE A 405 11.60 13.27 15.84
C PHE A 405 10.45 14.22 16.14
N GLY A 406 9.47 13.80 16.96
CA GLY A 406 8.37 14.66 17.40
C GLY A 406 8.80 15.81 18.31
N GLY A 407 9.99 15.72 18.91
CA GLY A 407 10.57 16.78 19.76
C GLY A 407 11.38 17.82 18.99
N LEU A 408 11.46 17.74 17.66
CA LEU A 408 12.16 18.72 16.84
C LEU A 408 11.48 20.09 16.92
N GLU A 409 12.28 21.15 17.12
CA GLU A 409 11.78 22.53 17.22
C GLU A 409 10.94 22.94 16.00
N GLU A 410 11.31 22.48 14.81
CA GLU A 410 10.57 22.75 13.59
C GLU A 410 9.12 22.23 13.61
N PHE A 411 8.83 21.24 14.47
CA PHE A 411 7.55 20.58 14.69
C PHE A 411 6.85 20.99 16.00
N ALA A 412 7.45 21.86 16.81
CA ALA A 412 6.94 22.24 18.14
C ALA A 412 5.52 22.86 18.13
N SER A 413 5.07 23.41 16.99
CA SER A 413 3.74 23.99 16.84
C SER A 413 2.61 22.98 16.56
N ALA A 414 2.87 21.67 16.67
CA ALA A 414 1.90 20.60 16.42
C ALA A 414 1.68 19.70 17.65
N PRO A 415 1.23 20.24 18.80
CA PRO A 415 1.16 19.51 20.06
C PRO A 415 0.14 18.36 20.08
N THR A 416 -0.67 18.19 19.03
CA THR A 416 -1.76 17.21 18.97
C THR A 416 -1.36 15.87 18.36
N VAL A 417 -0.19 15.76 17.73
CA VAL A 417 0.21 14.51 17.09
C VAL A 417 0.84 13.58 18.13
N PRO A 418 0.40 12.32 18.27
CA PRO A 418 0.79 11.46 19.38
C PRO A 418 2.13 10.73 19.14
N TRP A 419 3.23 11.47 18.94
CA TRP A 419 4.58 10.90 18.76
C TRP A 419 5.07 10.29 20.09
N LYS A 420 4.72 9.03 20.35
CA LYS A 420 5.05 8.34 21.60
C LYS A 420 6.43 7.66 21.57
N SER A 421 6.79 7.07 20.43
CA SER A 421 8.13 6.49 20.22
C SER A 421 9.11 7.57 19.78
N LYS A 422 10.39 7.41 20.14
CA LYS A 422 11.46 8.28 19.63
C LYS A 422 11.60 8.17 18.11
N LEU A 423 11.36 6.97 17.56
CA LEU A 423 11.45 6.68 16.13
C LEU A 423 10.16 6.99 15.35
N ALA A 424 9.09 7.43 16.02
CA ALA A 424 7.88 7.89 15.32
C ALA A 424 8.26 8.91 14.22
N PRO A 425 7.66 8.85 13.01
CA PRO A 425 6.51 8.02 12.65
C PRO A 425 6.86 6.60 12.17
N PHE A 426 8.13 6.19 12.22
CA PHE A 426 8.63 4.89 11.73
C PHE A 426 8.53 3.79 12.79
N ASP A 427 7.52 3.86 13.66
CA ASP A 427 7.24 2.91 14.75
C ASP A 427 5.95 2.10 14.52
N ARG A 428 5.44 2.13 13.27
CA ARG A 428 4.20 1.47 12.81
C ARG A 428 4.48 0.65 11.57
N GLU A 429 3.50 -0.15 11.13
CA GLU A 429 3.66 -0.96 9.93
C GLU A 429 3.62 -0.12 8.65
N PHE A 430 4.53 -0.46 7.73
CA PHE A 430 4.61 0.13 6.40
C PHE A 430 4.45 -0.98 5.35
N TYR A 431 3.87 -0.64 4.20
CA TYR A 431 3.77 -1.50 3.03
C TYR A 431 4.83 -1.09 1.99
N ILE A 432 5.11 -1.99 1.04
CA ILE A 432 6.12 -1.79 0.00
C ILE A 432 5.46 -1.11 -1.21
N SER A 433 6.13 -0.12 -1.79
CA SER A 433 5.76 0.52 -3.06
C SER A 433 6.90 0.47 -4.06
N LEU A 434 6.56 0.11 -5.30
CA LEU A 434 7.45 0.02 -6.45
C LEU A 434 6.82 0.79 -7.62
N GLY A 435 7.49 1.80 -8.15
CA GLY A 435 6.94 2.61 -9.24
C GLY A 435 7.97 3.44 -9.98
N VAL A 436 7.52 4.18 -10.99
CA VAL A 436 8.34 5.19 -11.68
C VAL A 436 7.58 6.51 -11.75
N GLY A 437 8.10 7.51 -11.04
CA GLY A 437 7.61 8.88 -11.06
C GLY A 437 8.32 9.73 -12.12
N VAL A 438 7.67 10.82 -12.52
CA VAL A 438 8.23 11.79 -13.47
C VAL A 438 7.97 13.23 -13.02
N GLY A 439 8.99 14.07 -13.08
CA GLY A 439 8.91 15.50 -12.78
C GLY A 439 8.46 15.77 -11.34
N GLY A 440 7.48 16.65 -11.16
CA GLY A 440 6.93 17.00 -9.85
C GLY A 440 7.69 18.08 -9.10
N TYR A 441 7.34 18.26 -7.81
CA TYR A 441 7.78 19.39 -7.00
C TYR A 441 8.91 19.08 -6.03
N GLN A 442 9.17 17.80 -5.75
CA GLN A 442 10.08 17.41 -4.67
C GLN A 442 11.42 16.92 -5.20
N GLU A 443 11.43 16.05 -6.22
CA GLU A 443 12.66 15.35 -6.56
C GLU A 443 13.67 16.21 -7.31
N PHE A 444 13.23 17.09 -8.21
CA PHE A 444 14.13 17.93 -9.00
C PHE A 444 14.22 19.34 -8.40
N PRO A 445 15.34 19.76 -7.81
CA PRO A 445 15.45 21.09 -7.21
C PRO A 445 15.40 22.20 -8.26
N ASN A 446 14.94 23.40 -7.88
CA ASN A 446 15.04 24.56 -8.76
C ASN A 446 16.51 24.90 -9.05
N GLY A 447 16.77 25.32 -10.30
CA GLY A 447 18.10 25.71 -10.77
C GLY A 447 19.00 24.56 -11.22
N CYS A 448 18.55 23.31 -11.20
CA CYS A 448 19.34 22.22 -11.77
C CYS A 448 19.35 22.25 -13.30
N MET A 449 20.39 21.65 -13.87
CA MET A 449 20.62 21.53 -15.30
C MET A 449 20.83 20.06 -15.65
N SER A 450 20.10 19.57 -16.66
CA SER A 450 20.36 18.27 -17.27
C SER A 450 21.34 18.47 -18.42
N HIS A 451 22.55 17.95 -18.28
CA HIS A 451 23.72 18.31 -19.05
C HIS A 451 23.97 19.83 -18.99
N GLN A 452 23.50 20.56 -19.99
CA GLN A 452 23.57 22.03 -20.08
C GLN A 452 22.18 22.67 -20.26
N ASN A 453 21.13 21.85 -20.30
CA ASN A 453 19.76 22.31 -20.47
C ASN A 453 19.16 22.62 -19.08
N PRO A 454 18.68 23.84 -18.84
CA PRO A 454 18.04 24.17 -17.57
C PRO A 454 16.75 23.35 -17.40
N LYS A 455 16.46 22.95 -16.16
CA LYS A 455 15.18 22.37 -15.80
C LYS A 455 14.02 23.25 -16.31
N PRO A 456 13.06 22.71 -17.08
CA PRO A 456 12.08 23.53 -17.78
C PRO A 456 10.96 24.11 -16.90
N TRP A 457 10.82 23.67 -15.65
CA TRP A 457 9.79 24.16 -14.72
C TRP A 457 10.38 24.59 -13.37
N LYS A 458 9.65 25.48 -12.67
CA LYS A 458 9.93 25.84 -11.28
C LYS A 458 8.98 25.09 -10.34
N ASN A 459 9.49 24.51 -9.26
CA ASN A 459 8.66 23.81 -8.28
C ASN A 459 7.58 24.74 -7.71
N ARG A 460 6.36 24.22 -7.59
CA ARG A 460 5.16 24.90 -7.06
C ARG A 460 4.66 26.08 -7.91
N GLU A 461 5.17 26.27 -9.12
CA GLU A 461 4.59 27.23 -10.06
C GLU A 461 3.32 26.67 -10.69
N THR A 462 2.29 27.52 -10.88
CA THR A 462 1.00 27.12 -11.46
C THR A 462 1.13 26.42 -12.81
N LYS A 463 2.11 26.81 -13.64
CA LYS A 463 2.33 26.30 -15.00
C LYS A 463 3.39 25.21 -15.08
N SER A 464 3.82 24.64 -13.95
CA SER A 464 4.95 23.69 -13.91
C SER A 464 4.81 22.54 -14.89
N MET A 465 3.68 21.84 -14.85
CA MET A 465 3.39 20.68 -15.70
C MET A 465 3.31 21.08 -17.18
N LEU A 466 2.76 22.27 -17.48
CA LEU A 466 2.70 22.81 -18.84
C LEU A 466 4.10 23.11 -19.39
N PHE A 467 4.98 23.73 -18.60
CA PHE A 467 6.35 24.01 -19.03
C PHE A 467 7.17 22.74 -19.20
N PHE A 468 6.99 21.76 -18.30
CA PHE A 468 7.54 20.43 -18.48
C PHE A 468 7.09 19.81 -19.82
N TYR A 469 5.80 19.81 -20.13
CA TYR A 469 5.29 19.24 -21.38
C TYR A 469 5.76 19.98 -22.63
N ARG A 470 5.82 21.32 -22.60
CA ARG A 470 6.34 22.13 -23.72
C ARG A 470 7.81 21.84 -24.04
N ALA A 471 8.57 21.36 -23.07
CA ALA A 471 9.95 20.95 -23.25
C ALA A 471 10.11 19.47 -23.67
N LYS A 472 9.04 18.76 -24.07
CA LYS A 472 9.12 17.32 -24.37
C LYS A 472 10.19 16.93 -25.37
N ASP A 473 10.41 17.77 -26.37
CA ASP A 473 11.38 17.49 -27.43
C ASP A 473 12.84 17.59 -26.92
N GLN A 474 13.04 18.13 -25.72
CA GLN A 474 14.34 18.15 -25.03
C GLN A 474 14.55 16.88 -24.20
N TRP A 475 13.54 16.43 -23.45
CA TRP A 475 13.70 15.34 -22.48
C TRP A 475 13.25 13.97 -22.98
N TYR A 476 12.17 13.87 -23.76
CA TYR A 476 11.64 12.57 -24.19
C TYR A 476 12.62 11.76 -25.07
N PRO A 477 13.45 12.37 -25.94
CA PRO A 477 14.47 11.62 -26.69
C PRO A 477 15.52 10.94 -25.82
N THR A 478 15.66 11.33 -24.55
CA THR A 478 16.56 10.64 -23.60
C THR A 478 15.97 9.34 -23.07
N TRP A 479 14.68 9.09 -23.30
CA TRP A 479 13.99 7.91 -22.82
C TRP A 479 14.05 6.77 -23.82
N SER A 480 14.20 5.54 -23.32
CA SER A 480 14.16 4.33 -24.14
C SER A 480 13.53 3.17 -23.39
N ALA A 481 13.01 2.19 -24.14
CA ALA A 481 12.40 1.00 -23.55
C ALA A 481 13.38 0.18 -22.69
N GLU A 482 14.68 0.27 -22.95
CA GLU A 482 15.73 -0.50 -22.27
C GLU A 482 16.30 0.19 -21.03
N LYS A 483 16.37 1.53 -21.04
CA LYS A 483 17.05 2.30 -20.00
C LYS A 483 16.09 3.00 -19.04
N SER A 484 14.90 3.37 -19.50
CA SER A 484 13.97 4.21 -18.72
C SER A 484 12.99 3.41 -17.86
N SER A 485 13.22 2.11 -17.71
CA SER A 485 12.45 1.23 -16.84
C SER A 485 13.13 1.03 -15.49
N LEU A 486 12.33 0.99 -14.44
CA LEU A 486 12.69 0.30 -13.21
C LEU A 486 12.55 -1.21 -13.46
N GLU A 487 13.61 -1.98 -13.27
CA GLU A 487 13.57 -3.44 -13.31
C GLU A 487 13.84 -4.00 -11.92
N VAL A 488 12.91 -4.78 -11.38
CA VAL A 488 13.03 -5.42 -10.07
C VAL A 488 13.10 -6.93 -10.24
N ASP A 489 14.19 -7.52 -9.75
CA ASP A 489 14.47 -8.95 -9.81
C ASP A 489 13.79 -9.69 -8.66
N TYR A 490 13.94 -9.18 -7.43
CA TYR A 490 13.21 -9.71 -6.29
C TYR A 490 13.00 -8.68 -5.20
N VAL A 491 12.03 -8.98 -4.33
CA VAL A 491 11.81 -8.34 -3.04
C VAL A 491 11.77 -9.42 -1.97
N LYS A 492 12.51 -9.25 -0.88
CA LYS A 492 12.51 -10.18 0.23
C LYS A 492 12.53 -9.44 1.57
N VAL A 493 11.75 -9.93 2.52
CA VAL A 493 11.65 -9.35 3.86
C VAL A 493 11.80 -10.45 4.90
N TRP A 494 12.63 -10.19 5.90
CA TRP A 494 12.84 -11.06 7.06
C TRP A 494 12.46 -10.35 8.35
N ALA A 495 11.92 -11.10 9.30
CA ALA A 495 11.78 -10.66 10.67
C ALA A 495 13.14 -10.62 11.40
N LEU A 496 13.32 -9.66 12.31
CA LEU A 496 14.56 -9.49 13.10
C LEU A 496 14.84 -10.67 14.04
#